data_AF-A0A5E4MAQ9-F1
#
_entry.id   AF-A0A5E4MAQ9-F1
#
_cell.length_a   1.000
_cell.length_b   1.000
_cell.length_c   1.000
_cell.angle_alpha   90.00
_cell.angle_beta   90.00
_cell.angle_gamma   90.00
#
_symmetry.space_group_name_H-M   'P 1'
#
loop_
_entity.id
_entity.type
_entity.pdbx_description
1 polymer ?
#
loop_
_entity_poly.entity_id
_entity_poly.type
_entity_poly.pdbx_seq_one_letter_code
_entity_poly.pdbx_strand_id
1 'polypeptide(L)'
;MDENRHAIVPILEETFYALSRKQLSYRVSLTPVGLYLTKRCDDDSEKIDLINIKDIIGCKSMQNSAKSNNCACRPTKNTENINECQVHIPYTEDADCSAYLCVYAYILKNKDMKNEKRDKMTVTLRFRNFNSYDENNKVATTWKLAIKSLLKARYEDGTIVAPADNQYLGNRLLVIVNPKSGVGKSREIFQRKIVPILNTADVDYDLHITCMQNDARNLMQKSDIYKWGRGVIVLGGDGLMFEVINGLMERPDWQRAFEYLTFSVIPGGSGNGMAKSISFETNEPYNQDPILISVLNVVSGNRCPMDLVRVETLTEVVFSFLSIGWGFIADIDIESERLRMLGSPRFTIWSIAKLIALRSYPARLSYCKINNLEIETRMNNFTISTFDNFHEPVTTENEPLSIEFGMDPLEEFDKRDRIESFSSIISKRTAFMSVNEASSFTSIPELLEESEVWVRGPISRLPPLSDPVPSDWEVIEDEFVMIHASYLSHISEDVILAPKSKLNDGVIWLLIIKNGISRTTLLQFLLGLSSGNHLTVPNVEMIPVKAFRLEPLSQGSHLVVDGELLKHSPLQAEIIPGITNVYARRKFS
;
A
#
# COMPACT_ATOMS: atom_id res chain seq x y z
N MET A 1 -17.66 -33.38 -18.91
CA MET A 1 -19.11 -33.22 -18.81
C MET A 1 -19.36 -31.75 -18.57
N ASP A 2 -20.17 -31.18 -19.44
CA ASP A 2 -20.36 -29.75 -19.67
C ASP A 2 -20.86 -28.99 -18.43
N GLU A 3 -20.07 -28.03 -17.96
CA GLU A 3 -20.54 -26.96 -17.07
C GLU A 3 -20.58 -25.65 -17.87
N ASN A 4 -21.80 -25.27 -18.25
CA ASN A 4 -22.27 -23.91 -18.52
C ASN A 4 -21.33 -22.96 -19.30
N ARG A 5 -21.21 -23.18 -20.61
CA ARG A 5 -21.01 -22.08 -21.56
C ARG A 5 -22.32 -21.29 -21.70
N HIS A 6 -22.69 -20.51 -20.68
CA HIS A 6 -23.51 -19.34 -20.99
C HIS A 6 -22.66 -18.49 -21.95
N ALA A 7 -23.13 -18.35 -23.20
CA ALA A 7 -22.45 -17.51 -24.17
C ALA A 7 -22.36 -16.10 -23.57
N ILE A 8 -21.15 -15.71 -23.14
CA ILE A 8 -20.91 -14.39 -22.57
C ILE A 8 -21.15 -13.40 -23.71
N VAL A 9 -22.31 -12.74 -23.69
CA VAL A 9 -22.68 -11.77 -24.72
C VAL A 9 -21.70 -10.60 -24.63
N PRO A 10 -21.02 -10.24 -25.74
CA PRO A 10 -20.10 -9.12 -25.73
C PRO A 10 -20.84 -7.80 -25.54
N ILE A 11 -20.29 -6.92 -24.71
CA ILE A 11 -20.78 -5.56 -24.50
C ILE A 11 -20.57 -4.74 -25.78
N LEU A 12 -19.41 -4.91 -26.40
CA LEU A 12 -19.04 -4.32 -27.69
C LEU A 12 -18.28 -5.36 -28.50
N GLU A 13 -18.49 -5.39 -29.81
CA GLU A 13 -17.78 -6.28 -30.71
C GLU A 13 -17.59 -5.61 -32.07
N GLU A 14 -16.38 -5.71 -32.62
CA GLU A 14 -16.04 -5.11 -33.92
C GLU A 14 -14.88 -5.87 -34.59
N THR A 15 -14.80 -5.81 -35.92
CA THR A 15 -13.74 -6.47 -36.68
C THR A 15 -12.69 -5.46 -37.13
N PHE A 16 -11.45 -5.68 -36.74
CA PHE A 16 -10.29 -4.86 -37.06
C PHE A 16 -9.37 -5.59 -38.03
N TYR A 17 -8.69 -4.85 -38.89
CA TYR A 17 -7.71 -5.39 -39.83
C TYR A 17 -6.31 -4.97 -39.38
N ALA A 18 -5.40 -5.94 -39.28
CA ALA A 18 -4.02 -5.66 -38.90
C ALA A 18 -3.27 -4.98 -40.04
N LEU A 19 -2.51 -3.94 -39.70
CA LEU A 19 -1.54 -3.28 -40.57
C LEU A 19 -0.31 -4.18 -40.74
N SER A 20 -0.45 -5.28 -41.47
CA SER A 20 0.65 -6.21 -41.78
C SER A 20 0.66 -6.53 -43.28
N ARG A 21 1.79 -7.04 -43.81
CA ARG A 21 1.90 -7.47 -45.22
C ARG A 21 0.89 -8.55 -45.62
N LYS A 22 0.25 -9.22 -44.66
CA LYS A 22 -0.88 -10.14 -44.84
C LYS A 22 -2.16 -9.50 -44.29
N GLN A 23 -3.28 -9.59 -45.02
CA GLN A 23 -4.59 -9.12 -44.55
C GLN A 23 -5.12 -10.03 -43.44
N LEU A 24 -4.68 -9.80 -42.21
CA LEU A 24 -5.15 -10.53 -41.03
C LEU A 24 -6.31 -9.76 -40.40
N SER A 25 -7.45 -10.42 -40.20
CA SER A 25 -8.59 -9.85 -39.49
C SER A 25 -8.64 -10.35 -38.04
N TYR A 26 -9.00 -9.43 -37.14
CA TYR A 26 -9.18 -9.67 -35.72
C TYR A 26 -10.61 -9.27 -35.35
N ARG A 27 -11.44 -10.22 -34.92
CA ARG A 27 -12.69 -9.92 -34.22
C ARG A 27 -12.33 -9.58 -32.77
N VAL A 28 -12.63 -8.36 -32.35
CA VAL A 28 -12.34 -7.87 -31.00
C VAL A 28 -13.65 -7.73 -30.25
N SER A 29 -13.73 -8.37 -29.08
CA SER A 29 -14.96 -8.43 -28.28
C SER A 29 -14.67 -8.03 -26.84
N LEU A 30 -15.36 -7.01 -26.34
CA LEU A 30 -15.27 -6.57 -24.95
C LEU A 30 -16.35 -7.26 -24.11
N THR A 31 -15.95 -7.88 -23.01
CA THR A 31 -16.84 -8.59 -22.07
C THR A 31 -16.51 -8.15 -20.63
N PRO A 32 -17.36 -8.48 -19.63
CA PRO A 32 -17.01 -8.29 -18.22
C PRO A 32 -15.71 -8.98 -17.80
N VAL A 33 -15.36 -10.11 -18.45
CA VAL A 33 -14.13 -10.86 -18.17
C VAL A 33 -12.89 -10.16 -18.72
N GLY A 34 -13.01 -9.50 -19.87
CA GLY A 34 -11.88 -8.83 -20.52
C GLY A 34 -12.08 -8.58 -22.02
N LEU A 35 -10.97 -8.27 -22.68
CA LEU A 35 -10.91 -7.98 -24.11
C LEU A 35 -10.41 -9.23 -24.86
N TYR A 36 -11.29 -9.82 -25.66
CA TYR A 36 -10.95 -10.94 -26.53
C TYR A 36 -10.44 -10.41 -27.87
N LEU A 37 -9.32 -10.97 -28.33
CA LEU A 37 -8.73 -10.72 -29.64
C LEU A 37 -8.75 -12.04 -30.43
N THR A 38 -9.80 -12.25 -31.23
CA THR A 38 -9.95 -13.45 -32.05
C THR A 38 -9.34 -13.21 -33.42
N LYS A 39 -8.19 -13.81 -33.69
CA LYS A 39 -7.54 -13.81 -34.98
C LYS A 39 -8.14 -14.90 -35.87
N ARG A 40 -8.57 -14.55 -37.08
CA ARG A 40 -8.94 -15.53 -38.11
C ARG A 40 -7.71 -15.88 -38.95
N CYS A 41 -7.39 -17.17 -39.05
CA CYS A 41 -6.28 -17.68 -39.86
C CYS A 41 -6.76 -18.10 -41.26
N ASP A 42 -5.81 -18.23 -42.20
CA ASP A 42 -6.08 -18.57 -43.61
C ASP A 42 -6.71 -19.99 -43.77
N ASP A 43 -6.58 -20.84 -42.76
CA ASP A 43 -7.15 -22.20 -42.66
C ASP A 43 -8.53 -22.24 -41.98
N ASP A 44 -9.17 -21.07 -41.80
CA ASP A 44 -10.42 -20.87 -41.06
C ASP A 44 -10.36 -21.28 -39.57
N SER A 45 -9.16 -21.52 -39.03
CA SER A 45 -8.96 -21.68 -37.58
C SER A 45 -9.00 -20.32 -36.87
N GLU A 46 -9.60 -20.31 -35.67
CA GLU A 46 -9.64 -19.13 -34.81
C GLU A 46 -8.61 -19.26 -33.69
N LYS A 47 -7.70 -18.29 -33.56
CA LYS A 47 -6.85 -18.14 -32.37
C LYS A 47 -7.41 -17.02 -31.49
N ILE A 48 -7.69 -17.33 -30.23
CA ILE A 48 -8.25 -16.38 -29.27
C ILE A 48 -7.17 -16.00 -28.25
N ASP A 49 -6.83 -14.72 -28.19
CA ASP A 49 -6.02 -14.16 -27.12
C ASP A 49 -6.92 -13.32 -26.18
N LEU A 50 -6.93 -13.61 -24.89
CA LEU A 50 -7.72 -12.88 -23.88
C LEU A 50 -6.82 -11.96 -23.05
N ILE A 51 -7.15 -10.69 -23.02
CA ILE A 51 -6.61 -9.74 -22.04
C ILE A 51 -7.64 -9.60 -20.93
N ASN A 52 -7.37 -10.22 -19.79
CA ASN A 52 -8.29 -10.14 -18.65
C ASN A 52 -8.48 -8.69 -18.22
N ILE A 53 -9.70 -8.36 -17.81
CA ILE A 53 -10.04 -7.03 -17.32
C ILE A 53 -9.04 -6.66 -16.22
N LYS A 54 -8.81 -7.53 -15.21
CA LYS A 54 -7.86 -7.31 -14.10
C LYS A 54 -6.44 -6.88 -14.51
N ASP A 55 -6.00 -7.24 -15.71
CA ASP A 55 -4.67 -6.90 -16.22
C ASP A 55 -4.63 -5.56 -16.97
N ILE A 56 -5.79 -5.05 -17.41
CA ILE A 56 -5.95 -3.71 -17.99
C ILE A 56 -5.89 -2.68 -16.87
N ILE A 57 -5.06 -1.65 -17.06
CA ILE A 57 -4.90 -0.54 -16.11
C ILE A 57 -5.54 0.77 -16.60
N GLY A 58 -5.81 0.90 -17.91
CA GLY A 58 -6.40 2.11 -18.47
C GLY A 58 -6.46 2.10 -19.99
N CYS A 59 -7.05 3.15 -20.56
CA CYS A 59 -7.13 3.36 -22.00
C CYS A 59 -7.17 4.85 -22.38
N LYS A 60 -6.66 5.20 -23.56
CA LYS A 60 -6.62 6.58 -24.08
C LYS A 60 -7.03 6.65 -25.55
N SER A 61 -7.89 7.61 -25.85
CA SER A 61 -8.17 8.02 -27.24
C SER A 61 -7.03 8.89 -27.75
N MET A 62 -6.70 8.76 -29.02
CA MET A 62 -5.60 9.49 -29.68
C MET A 62 -6.04 9.98 -31.06
N GLN A 63 -5.50 11.13 -31.47
CA GLN A 63 -5.61 11.64 -32.83
C GLN A 63 -4.27 11.48 -33.56
N ASN A 64 -4.32 11.29 -34.88
CA ASN A 64 -3.12 11.29 -35.72
C ASN A 64 -2.69 12.74 -36.00
N SER A 65 -1.46 13.10 -35.62
CA SER A 65 -0.91 14.44 -35.89
C SER A 65 -0.02 14.40 -37.13
N ALA A 66 -0.52 14.89 -38.26
CA ALA A 66 0.32 15.17 -39.41
C ALA A 66 1.24 16.39 -39.11
N LYS A 67 2.56 16.15 -39.11
CA LYS A 67 3.68 17.11 -38.99
C LYS A 67 3.90 17.79 -37.62
N SER A 68 4.88 17.26 -36.88
CA SER A 68 5.74 18.07 -36.00
C SER A 68 7.14 17.42 -35.95
N ASN A 69 8.11 18.05 -36.61
CA ASN A 69 9.52 17.62 -36.62
C ASN A 69 10.29 18.03 -35.34
N ASN A 70 9.60 18.30 -34.23
CA ASN A 70 10.24 18.59 -32.95
C ASN A 70 9.70 17.66 -31.85
N CYS A 71 10.46 16.60 -31.59
CA CYS A 71 10.28 15.72 -30.45
C CYS A 71 10.87 16.34 -29.18
N ALA A 72 10.04 16.43 -28.14
CA ALA A 72 10.33 16.23 -26.70
C ALA A 72 9.41 17.15 -25.88
N CYS A 73 8.44 16.55 -25.20
CA CYS A 73 7.76 17.03 -24.00
C CYS A 73 7.93 18.53 -23.68
N ARG A 74 7.08 19.39 -24.26
CA ARG A 74 6.82 20.74 -23.73
C ARG A 74 5.31 21.01 -23.77
N PRO A 75 4.72 21.53 -22.68
CA PRO A 75 3.33 21.96 -22.70
C PRO A 75 3.24 23.26 -23.49
N THR A 76 2.58 23.23 -24.65
CA THR A 76 2.15 24.43 -25.35
C THR A 76 0.95 25.03 -24.61
N LYS A 77 1.05 26.32 -24.28
CA LYS A 77 -0.02 27.10 -23.67
C LYS A 77 -1.19 27.28 -24.64
N ASN A 78 -2.38 27.26 -24.07
CA ASN A 78 -3.66 27.75 -24.61
C ASN A 78 -4.28 26.98 -25.77
N THR A 79 -5.14 26.02 -25.44
CA THR A 79 -6.56 26.00 -25.87
C THR A 79 -7.32 25.00 -25.00
N GLU A 80 -8.57 25.29 -24.66
CA GLU A 80 -9.46 24.47 -23.81
C GLU A 80 -9.90 23.15 -24.48
N ASN A 81 -8.96 22.37 -25.00
CA ASN A 81 -9.24 21.05 -25.55
C ASN A 81 -8.48 19.96 -24.80
N ILE A 82 -9.24 18.92 -24.48
CA ILE A 82 -8.88 17.68 -23.78
C ILE A 82 -7.50 17.19 -24.21
N ASN A 83 -6.65 16.83 -23.24
CA ASN A 83 -5.28 16.31 -23.43
C ASN A 83 -5.23 15.16 -24.46
N GLU A 84 -5.01 15.49 -25.74
CA GLU A 84 -4.81 14.53 -26.82
C GLU A 84 -3.39 13.98 -26.79
N CYS A 85 -3.25 12.66 -26.68
CA CYS A 85 -1.97 11.98 -26.85
C CYS A 85 -1.78 11.67 -28.35
N GLN A 86 -0.59 11.94 -28.91
CA GLN A 86 -0.29 11.75 -30.34
C GLN A 86 0.45 10.43 -30.61
N VAL A 87 0.06 9.70 -31.66
CA VAL A 87 0.79 8.51 -32.16
C VAL A 87 1.61 8.91 -33.39
N HIS A 88 2.86 8.47 -33.48
CA HIS A 88 3.63 8.56 -34.72
C HIS A 88 3.56 7.21 -35.48
N ILE A 89 2.93 7.21 -36.65
CA ILE A 89 2.84 6.03 -37.54
C ILE A 89 3.61 6.37 -38.83
N PRO A 90 4.54 5.51 -39.30
CA PRO A 90 5.48 5.81 -40.38
C PRO A 90 4.89 5.85 -41.80
N TYR A 91 3.57 5.71 -41.98
CA TYR A 91 2.91 5.71 -43.28
C TYR A 91 1.70 6.64 -43.27
N THR A 92 1.81 7.79 -43.94
CA THR A 92 0.75 8.79 -44.02
C THR A 92 0.09 8.76 -45.39
N GLU A 93 -1.22 8.48 -45.42
CA GLU A 93 -2.12 9.04 -46.43
C GLU A 93 -2.47 10.46 -45.96
N ASP A 94 -2.43 11.46 -46.83
CA ASP A 94 -2.53 12.90 -46.50
C ASP A 94 -3.91 13.35 -45.93
N ALA A 95 -4.81 12.42 -45.60
CA ALA A 95 -6.11 12.68 -44.96
C ALA A 95 -6.58 11.50 -44.08
N ASP A 96 -5.80 11.10 -43.07
CA ASP A 96 -6.23 10.04 -42.15
C ASP A 96 -7.32 10.53 -41.17
N CYS A 97 -8.58 10.23 -41.47
CA CYS A 97 -9.75 10.51 -40.60
C CYS A 97 -9.98 9.45 -39.51
N SER A 98 -8.99 8.60 -39.24
CA SER A 98 -9.11 7.55 -38.21
C SER A 98 -9.09 8.10 -36.78
N ALA A 99 -9.86 7.45 -35.91
CA ALA A 99 -9.72 7.58 -34.47
C ALA A 99 -8.96 6.38 -33.90
N TYR A 100 -8.17 6.59 -32.85
CA TYR A 100 -7.36 5.55 -32.24
C TYR A 100 -7.71 5.39 -30.76
N LEU A 101 -7.80 4.14 -30.30
CA LEU A 101 -7.92 3.79 -28.88
C LEU A 101 -6.76 2.88 -28.47
N CYS A 102 -5.94 3.35 -27.54
CA CYS A 102 -4.90 2.55 -26.92
C CYS A 102 -5.41 1.96 -25.60
N VAL A 103 -5.36 0.64 -25.47
CA VAL A 103 -5.65 -0.10 -24.24
C VAL A 103 -4.33 -0.58 -23.64
N TYR A 104 -4.10 -0.27 -22.37
CA TYR A 104 -2.84 -0.57 -21.68
C TYR A 104 -3.07 -1.64 -20.63
N ALA A 105 -2.27 -2.71 -20.69
CA ALA A 105 -2.36 -3.85 -19.79
C ALA A 105 -0.97 -4.33 -19.35
N TYR A 106 -0.93 -5.03 -18.21
CA TYR A 106 0.27 -5.70 -17.70
C TYR A 106 0.00 -7.19 -17.53
N ILE A 107 0.42 -7.97 -18.53
CA ILE A 107 0.11 -9.40 -18.62
C ILE A 107 1.17 -10.20 -17.86
N LEU A 108 0.72 -11.19 -17.09
CA LEU A 108 1.58 -12.16 -16.45
C LEU A 108 2.16 -13.12 -17.50
N LYS A 109 3.49 -13.18 -17.58
CA LYS A 109 4.22 -14.08 -18.49
C LYS A 109 5.06 -15.06 -17.69
N ASN A 110 5.38 -16.19 -18.33
CA ASN A 110 6.17 -17.29 -17.74
C ASN A 110 5.56 -17.81 -16.45
N LYS A 111 4.23 -17.98 -16.46
CA LYS A 111 3.50 -18.55 -15.33
C LYS A 111 4.13 -19.88 -14.92
N ASP A 112 4.25 -20.09 -13.61
CA ASP A 112 4.81 -21.31 -13.01
C ASP A 112 6.32 -21.53 -13.30
N MET A 113 7.03 -20.49 -13.74
CA MET A 113 8.50 -20.49 -13.93
C MET A 113 9.18 -19.54 -12.94
N LYS A 114 10.45 -19.81 -12.59
CA LYS A 114 11.25 -18.94 -11.71
C LYS A 114 11.36 -17.47 -12.19
N ASN A 115 11.11 -17.22 -13.47
CA ASN A 115 11.19 -15.90 -14.09
C ASN A 115 9.81 -15.34 -14.47
N GLU A 116 8.78 -15.62 -13.67
CA GLU A 116 7.46 -15.00 -13.80
C GLU A 116 7.52 -13.48 -13.66
N LYS A 117 6.81 -12.76 -14.55
CA LYS A 117 6.85 -11.30 -14.60
C LYS A 117 5.63 -10.66 -15.24
N ARG A 118 5.43 -9.38 -14.95
CA ARG A 118 4.42 -8.54 -15.59
C ARG A 118 5.04 -7.74 -16.73
N ASP A 119 4.61 -8.03 -17.97
CA ASP A 119 5.05 -7.28 -19.15
C ASP A 119 3.96 -6.31 -19.61
N LYS A 120 4.37 -5.08 -19.94
CA LYS A 120 3.48 -4.10 -20.55
C LYS A 120 3.04 -4.58 -21.93
N MET A 121 1.73 -4.58 -22.16
CA MET A 121 1.08 -4.80 -23.45
C MET A 121 0.27 -3.56 -23.80
N THR A 122 0.33 -3.13 -25.05
CA THR A 122 -0.48 -2.03 -25.57
C THR A 122 -1.19 -2.52 -26.82
N VAL A 123 -2.52 -2.45 -26.78
CA VAL A 123 -3.37 -2.75 -27.93
C VAL A 123 -3.87 -1.44 -28.50
N THR A 124 -3.56 -1.16 -29.76
CA THR A 124 -4.03 0.03 -30.46
C THR A 124 -5.10 -0.38 -31.45
N LEU A 125 -6.34 0.05 -31.19
CA LEU A 125 -7.48 -0.13 -32.09
C LEU A 125 -7.62 1.11 -32.97
N ARG A 126 -7.69 0.91 -34.29
CA ARG A 126 -7.89 1.97 -35.28
C ARG A 126 -9.31 1.88 -35.83
N PHE A 127 -10.09 2.93 -35.61
CA PHE A 127 -11.46 3.07 -36.10
C PHE A 127 -11.46 3.89 -37.39
N ARG A 128 -11.92 3.30 -38.49
CA ARG A 128 -11.99 3.93 -39.82
C ARG A 128 -13.24 3.47 -40.59
N ASN A 129 -14.34 3.26 -39.88
CA ASN A 129 -15.58 2.78 -40.48
C ASN A 129 -16.31 3.90 -41.24
N PHE A 130 -16.00 5.15 -40.90
CA PHE A 130 -16.62 6.34 -41.45
C PHE A 130 -15.59 7.26 -42.11
N ASN A 131 -16.08 8.10 -43.03
CA ASN A 131 -15.27 9.10 -43.74
C ASN A 131 -15.03 10.37 -42.91
N SER A 132 -15.61 10.46 -41.71
CA SER A 132 -15.45 11.57 -40.78
C SER A 132 -14.73 11.14 -39.50
N TYR A 133 -13.77 11.96 -39.07
CA TYR A 133 -13.07 11.75 -37.79
C TYR A 133 -14.05 11.74 -36.61
N ASP A 134 -15.04 12.62 -36.61
CA ASP A 134 -15.98 12.76 -35.49
C ASP A 134 -16.82 11.49 -35.30
N GLU A 135 -17.22 10.84 -36.39
CA GLU A 135 -17.98 9.58 -36.35
C GLU A 135 -17.11 8.42 -35.86
N ASN A 136 -15.87 8.31 -36.36
CA ASN A 136 -14.91 7.33 -35.88
C ASN A 136 -14.56 7.55 -34.39
N ASN A 137 -14.42 8.81 -33.96
CA ASN A 137 -14.09 9.17 -32.59
C ASN A 137 -15.25 8.91 -31.62
N LYS A 138 -16.52 9.03 -32.07
CA LYS A 138 -17.69 8.61 -31.29
C LYS A 138 -17.62 7.12 -30.95
N VAL A 139 -17.34 6.26 -31.94
CA VAL A 139 -17.19 4.81 -31.70
C VAL A 139 -16.03 4.53 -30.73
N ALA A 140 -14.85 5.11 -30.99
CA ALA A 140 -13.69 4.95 -30.10
C ALA A 140 -13.98 5.41 -28.66
N THR A 141 -14.77 6.48 -28.51
CA THR A 141 -15.18 7.02 -27.21
C THR A 141 -16.15 6.08 -26.50
N THR A 142 -17.10 5.46 -27.21
CA THR A 142 -17.98 4.43 -26.64
C THR A 142 -17.18 3.25 -26.09
N TRP A 143 -16.20 2.75 -26.85
CA TRP A 143 -15.28 1.71 -26.39
C TRP A 143 -14.47 2.13 -25.15
N LYS A 144 -13.91 3.35 -25.16
CA LYS A 144 -13.19 3.92 -24.01
C LYS A 144 -14.07 3.98 -22.76
N LEU A 145 -15.31 4.47 -22.88
CA LEU A 145 -16.24 4.58 -21.77
C LEU A 145 -16.65 3.21 -21.22
N ALA A 146 -16.91 2.23 -22.10
CA ALA A 146 -17.21 0.86 -21.69
C ALA A 146 -16.05 0.22 -20.90
N ILE A 147 -14.81 0.36 -21.40
CA ILE A 147 -13.61 -0.14 -20.69
C ILE A 147 -13.44 0.57 -19.34
N LYS A 148 -13.61 1.89 -19.29
CA LYS A 148 -13.55 2.67 -18.04
C LYS A 148 -14.64 2.25 -17.06
N SER A 149 -15.85 1.95 -17.53
CA SER A 149 -16.94 1.47 -16.69
C SER A 149 -16.61 0.11 -16.06
N LEU A 150 -16.06 -0.81 -16.85
CA LEU A 150 -15.59 -2.11 -16.35
C LEU A 150 -14.40 -2.00 -15.39
N LEU A 151 -13.52 -1.02 -15.59
CA LEU A 151 -12.45 -0.70 -14.65
C LEU A 151 -12.99 -0.18 -13.32
N LYS A 152 -14.03 0.67 -13.36
CA LYS A 152 -14.68 1.22 -12.17
C LYS A 152 -15.46 0.16 -11.38
N ALA A 153 -16.20 -0.71 -12.07
CA ALA A 153 -16.97 -1.77 -11.43
C ALA A 153 -16.10 -2.73 -10.59
N ARG A 154 -14.80 -2.87 -10.91
CA ARG A 154 -13.87 -3.65 -10.06
C ARG A 154 -13.72 -3.09 -8.65
N TYR A 155 -13.87 -1.78 -8.48
CA TYR A 155 -13.75 -1.14 -7.19
C TYR A 155 -14.95 -1.46 -6.28
N GLU A 156 -16.10 -1.82 -6.85
CA GLU A 156 -17.36 -2.03 -6.12
C GLU A 156 -17.54 -3.48 -5.63
N ASP A 157 -16.88 -4.47 -6.27
CA ASP A 157 -16.99 -5.92 -5.97
C ASP A 157 -16.16 -6.42 -4.75
N GLY A 158 -15.82 -5.56 -3.78
CA GLY A 158 -15.01 -6.04 -2.66
C GLY A 158 -14.60 -5.12 -1.50
N THR A 159 -15.17 -3.94 -1.27
CA THR A 159 -15.02 -3.23 0.03
C THR A 159 -15.92 -2.00 0.12
N ILE A 160 -16.51 -1.83 1.30
CA ILE A 160 -17.20 -0.66 1.86
C ILE A 160 -16.98 0.63 1.05
N VAL A 161 -18.07 1.09 0.44
CA VAL A 161 -18.19 2.44 -0.13
C VAL A 161 -17.84 3.40 1.01
N ALA A 162 -16.90 4.32 0.77
CA ALA A 162 -16.68 5.45 1.68
C ALA A 162 -18.05 5.99 2.11
N PRO A 163 -18.28 6.29 3.41
CA PRO A 163 -19.60 6.64 3.91
C PRO A 163 -20.30 7.62 2.97
N ALA A 164 -21.58 7.35 2.67
CA ALA A 164 -22.40 7.93 1.61
C ALA A 164 -22.59 9.48 1.64
N ASP A 165 -21.80 10.17 2.46
CA ASP A 165 -21.63 11.60 2.46
C ASP A 165 -20.98 12.04 1.14
N ASN A 166 -21.83 12.36 0.17
CA ASN A 166 -21.51 12.99 -1.12
C ASN A 166 -20.69 14.29 -1.03
N GLN A 167 -20.28 14.74 0.16
CA GLN A 167 -19.52 15.97 0.37
C GLN A 167 -18.00 15.81 0.20
N TYR A 168 -17.47 14.58 0.23
CA TYR A 168 -16.01 14.37 0.13
C TYR A 168 -15.64 13.23 -0.83
N LEU A 169 -16.02 13.35 -2.11
CA LEU A 169 -15.54 12.45 -3.18
C LEU A 169 -14.15 12.90 -3.69
N GLY A 170 -13.15 12.86 -2.81
CA GLY A 170 -11.77 13.10 -3.21
C GLY A 170 -11.28 12.02 -4.17
N ASN A 171 -11.26 12.26 -5.49
CA ASN A 171 -10.77 11.27 -6.46
C ASN A 171 -9.23 11.27 -6.61
N ARG A 172 -8.53 12.04 -5.77
CA ARG A 172 -7.07 12.16 -5.81
C ARG A 172 -6.40 11.18 -4.87
N LEU A 173 -5.20 10.80 -5.28
CA LEU A 173 -4.27 10.02 -4.49
C LEU A 173 -3.27 10.96 -3.80
N LEU A 174 -2.92 10.73 -2.54
CA LEU A 174 -1.75 11.37 -1.94
C LEU A 174 -0.52 10.49 -2.15
N VAL A 175 0.54 11.06 -2.72
CA VAL A 175 1.84 10.39 -2.81
C VAL A 175 2.83 11.11 -1.91
N ILE A 176 3.28 10.42 -0.85
CA ILE A 176 4.29 10.90 0.09
C ILE A 176 5.63 10.29 -0.29
N VAL A 177 6.62 11.12 -0.59
CA VAL A 177 7.95 10.67 -1.04
C VAL A 177 8.99 11.09 -0.02
N ASN A 178 9.75 10.13 0.51
CA ASN A 178 10.98 10.43 1.23
C ASN A 178 12.16 10.43 0.22
N PRO A 179 12.76 11.61 -0.07
CA PRO A 179 13.81 11.72 -1.08
C PRO A 179 15.12 11.07 -0.63
N LYS A 180 15.33 10.87 0.67
CA LYS A 180 16.54 10.28 1.27
C LYS A 180 16.42 8.77 1.53
N SER A 181 15.28 8.16 1.24
CA SER A 181 15.12 6.70 1.39
C SER A 181 16.09 5.93 0.49
N GLY A 182 16.62 4.82 1.02
CA GLY A 182 17.50 3.90 0.29
C GLY A 182 18.72 4.61 -0.31
N VAL A 183 18.84 4.53 -1.64
CA VAL A 183 19.94 5.14 -2.43
C VAL A 183 19.69 6.61 -2.81
N GLY A 184 18.66 7.25 -2.27
CA GLY A 184 18.36 8.66 -2.55
C GLY A 184 17.77 8.94 -3.94
N LYS A 185 17.17 7.92 -4.58
CA LYS A 185 16.62 8.01 -5.95
C LYS A 185 15.10 8.07 -6.01
N SER A 186 14.40 8.19 -4.87
CA SER A 186 12.94 8.13 -4.80
C SER A 186 12.25 9.12 -5.73
N ARG A 187 12.77 10.34 -5.86
CA ARG A 187 12.20 11.36 -6.77
C ARG A 187 12.32 10.96 -8.24
N GLU A 188 13.45 10.38 -8.64
CA GLU A 188 13.66 9.89 -10.00
C GLU A 188 12.78 8.68 -10.28
N ILE A 189 12.69 7.74 -9.34
CA ILE A 189 11.82 6.57 -9.40
C ILE A 189 10.36 7.01 -9.58
N PHE A 190 9.90 7.98 -8.80
CA PHE A 190 8.57 8.54 -8.92
C PHE A 190 8.30 9.04 -10.33
N GLN A 191 9.17 9.93 -10.85
CA GLN A 191 8.98 10.54 -12.16
C GLN A 191 9.10 9.55 -13.33
N ARG A 192 10.06 8.61 -13.27
CA ARG A 192 10.39 7.72 -14.41
C ARG A 192 9.59 6.43 -14.42
N LYS A 193 9.23 5.89 -13.25
CA LYS A 193 8.55 4.58 -13.13
C LYS A 193 7.09 4.71 -12.72
N ILE A 194 6.76 5.56 -11.75
CA ILE A 194 5.43 5.62 -11.15
C ILE A 194 4.49 6.51 -11.97
N VAL A 195 4.89 7.75 -12.26
CA VAL A 195 4.08 8.73 -13.00
C VAL A 195 3.56 8.21 -14.35
N PRO A 196 4.37 7.52 -15.19
CA PRO A 196 3.85 6.98 -16.46
C PRO A 196 2.70 5.98 -16.27
N ILE A 197 2.72 5.18 -15.21
CA ILE A 197 1.68 4.19 -14.93
C ILE A 197 0.43 4.90 -14.42
N LEU A 198 0.57 5.83 -13.47
CA LEU A 198 -0.56 6.65 -12.98
C LEU A 198 -1.24 7.43 -14.11
N ASN A 199 -0.45 8.05 -14.98
CA ASN A 199 -0.96 8.76 -16.16
C ASN A 199 -1.69 7.84 -17.16
N THR A 200 -1.25 6.59 -17.26
CA THR A 200 -1.87 5.59 -18.13
C THR A 200 -3.19 5.09 -17.55
N ALA A 201 -3.25 5.00 -16.22
CA ALA A 201 -4.43 4.61 -15.45
C ALA A 201 -5.39 5.78 -15.17
N ASP A 202 -5.08 7.00 -15.64
CA ASP A 202 -5.88 8.21 -15.42
C ASP A 202 -6.10 8.50 -13.93
N VAL A 203 -5.03 8.35 -13.15
CA VAL A 203 -5.00 8.56 -11.70
C VAL A 203 -4.40 9.92 -11.38
N ASP A 204 -5.23 10.82 -10.87
CA ASP A 204 -4.81 12.11 -10.34
C ASP A 204 -4.17 11.94 -8.95
N TYR A 205 -3.14 12.73 -8.69
CA TYR A 205 -2.43 12.70 -7.42
C TYR A 205 -1.93 14.07 -6.97
N ASP A 206 -1.83 14.23 -5.66
CA ASP A 206 -1.04 15.28 -5.01
C ASP A 206 0.29 14.67 -4.54
N LEU A 207 1.36 15.45 -4.55
CA LEU A 207 2.70 15.01 -4.17
C LEU A 207 3.18 15.77 -2.94
N HIS A 208 3.51 15.04 -1.87
CA HIS A 208 4.23 15.57 -0.70
C HIS A 208 5.65 15.00 -0.69
N ILE A 209 6.65 15.87 -0.53
CA ILE A 209 8.05 15.45 -0.39
C ILE A 209 8.45 15.73 1.05
N THR A 210 8.84 14.70 1.80
CA THR A 210 9.22 14.88 3.19
C THR A 210 10.56 15.56 3.33
N CYS A 211 10.66 16.44 4.32
CA CYS A 211 11.85 17.25 4.59
C CYS A 211 12.62 16.77 5.83
N MET A 212 11.91 16.19 6.80
CA MET A 212 12.45 15.73 8.09
C MET A 212 11.66 14.55 8.66
N GLN A 213 12.14 13.99 9.77
CA GLN A 213 11.42 12.95 10.53
C GLN A 213 10.10 13.50 11.06
N ASN A 214 9.06 12.67 11.13
CA ASN A 214 7.69 13.00 11.54
C ASN A 214 6.97 14.01 10.62
N ASP A 215 7.50 14.35 9.45
CA ASP A 215 6.82 15.21 8.49
C ASP A 215 5.53 14.52 7.97
N ALA A 216 5.59 13.22 7.66
CA ALA A 216 4.42 12.48 7.22
C ALA A 216 3.39 12.32 8.36
N ARG A 217 3.86 12.11 9.59
CA ARG A 217 3.00 12.06 10.79
C ARG A 217 2.21 13.36 10.95
N ASN A 218 2.92 14.50 10.94
CA ASN A 218 2.32 15.83 11.03
C ASN A 218 1.35 16.12 9.89
N LEU A 219 1.69 15.74 8.65
CA LEU A 219 0.83 15.91 7.49
C LEU A 219 -0.50 15.19 7.69
N MET A 220 -0.46 13.91 8.08
CA MET A 220 -1.66 13.10 8.25
C MET A 220 -2.51 13.56 9.43
N GLN A 221 -1.87 13.99 10.52
CA GLN A 221 -2.56 14.52 11.70
C GLN A 221 -3.34 15.80 11.40
N LYS A 222 -2.75 16.74 10.64
CA LYS A 222 -3.26 18.12 10.54
C LYS A 222 -4.03 18.43 9.25
N SER A 223 -3.86 17.62 8.21
CA SER A 223 -4.48 17.91 6.90
C SER A 223 -5.94 17.49 6.86
N ASP A 224 -6.69 18.11 5.95
CA ASP A 224 -7.92 17.52 5.42
C ASP A 224 -7.56 16.33 4.54
N ILE A 225 -7.66 15.14 5.13
CA ILE A 225 -7.33 13.86 4.49
C ILE A 225 -8.42 13.38 3.52
N TYR A 226 -9.64 13.92 3.63
CA TYR A 226 -10.80 13.42 2.90
C TYR A 226 -10.78 13.83 1.42
N LYS A 227 -9.98 14.83 1.04
CA LYS A 227 -9.69 15.13 -0.37
C LYS A 227 -8.89 14.02 -1.09
N TRP A 228 -8.28 13.09 -0.35
CA TRP A 228 -7.52 11.97 -0.88
C TRP A 228 -8.28 10.63 -0.77
N GLY A 229 -9.55 10.61 -1.19
CA GLY A 229 -10.40 9.41 -1.18
C GLY A 229 -9.92 8.26 -2.04
N ARG A 230 -8.97 8.49 -2.96
CA ARG A 230 -8.25 7.42 -3.65
C ARG A 230 -7.10 6.83 -2.80
N GLY A 231 -6.92 7.27 -1.56
CA GLY A 231 -5.95 6.72 -0.63
C GLY A 231 -4.59 7.43 -0.61
N VAL A 232 -3.68 6.85 0.17
CA VAL A 232 -2.36 7.37 0.48
C VAL A 232 -1.29 6.34 0.12
N ILE A 233 -0.26 6.77 -0.58
CA ILE A 233 0.88 5.92 -0.92
C ILE A 233 2.15 6.56 -0.41
N VAL A 234 3.00 5.74 0.19
CA VAL A 234 4.34 6.15 0.59
C VAL A 234 5.36 5.54 -0.37
N LEU A 235 6.24 6.39 -0.92
CA LEU A 235 7.43 5.96 -1.67
C LEU A 235 8.65 6.12 -0.77
N GLY A 236 9.07 4.99 -0.20
CA GLY A 236 10.07 4.95 0.85
C GLY A 236 10.20 3.54 1.40
N GLY A 237 10.24 3.41 2.72
CA GLY A 237 10.20 2.13 3.40
C GLY A 237 9.17 2.12 4.53
N ASP A 238 9.18 1.05 5.31
CA ASP A 238 8.20 0.78 6.36
C ASP A 238 8.09 1.92 7.40
N GLY A 239 9.19 2.56 7.80
CA GLY A 239 9.16 3.71 8.74
C GLY A 239 8.37 4.93 8.25
N LEU A 240 8.26 5.17 6.94
CA LEU A 240 7.42 6.26 6.42
C LEU A 240 5.92 5.91 6.53
N MET A 241 5.57 4.63 6.38
CA MET A 241 4.20 4.15 6.63
C MET A 241 3.89 4.21 8.14
N PHE A 242 4.85 3.89 8.99
CA PHE A 242 4.73 4.01 10.44
C PHE A 242 4.35 5.45 10.86
N GLU A 243 5.02 6.46 10.31
CA GLU A 243 4.66 7.86 10.53
C GLU A 243 3.22 8.18 10.10
N VAL A 244 2.80 7.71 8.91
CA VAL A 244 1.45 7.92 8.36
C VAL A 244 0.38 7.31 9.27
N ILE A 245 0.55 6.05 9.69
CA ILE A 245 -0.41 5.34 10.54
C ILE A 245 -0.54 6.02 11.90
N ASN A 246 0.59 6.35 12.55
CA ASN A 246 0.55 6.98 13.87
C ASN A 246 0.01 8.41 13.81
N GLY A 247 0.28 9.16 12.73
CA GLY A 247 -0.29 10.50 12.53
C GLY A 247 -1.81 10.47 12.35
N LEU A 248 -2.35 9.41 11.75
CA LEU A 248 -3.79 9.19 11.66
C LEU A 248 -4.41 8.77 13.00
N MET A 249 -3.74 7.91 13.75
CA MET A 249 -4.21 7.47 15.07
C MET A 249 -4.27 8.61 16.09
N GLU A 250 -3.45 9.65 15.93
CA GLU A 250 -3.48 10.86 16.75
C GLU A 250 -4.68 11.78 16.49
N ARG A 251 -5.48 11.52 15.46
CA ARG A 251 -6.61 12.35 15.10
C ARG A 251 -7.85 12.05 15.95
N PRO A 252 -8.74 13.03 16.16
CA PRO A 252 -10.03 12.77 16.82
C PRO A 252 -10.96 11.88 15.97
N ASP A 253 -10.86 11.95 14.64
CA ASP A 253 -11.65 11.19 13.66
C ASP A 253 -10.90 9.96 13.11
N TRP A 254 -9.95 9.41 13.88
CA TRP A 254 -9.07 8.30 13.45
C TRP A 254 -9.84 7.11 12.86
N GLN A 255 -10.98 6.74 13.45
CA GLN A 255 -11.76 5.58 13.00
C GLN A 255 -12.28 5.81 11.57
N ARG A 256 -12.95 6.95 11.34
CA ARG A 256 -13.41 7.35 10.00
C ARG A 256 -12.24 7.49 9.03
N ALA A 257 -11.08 7.96 9.48
CA ALA A 257 -9.90 8.08 8.64
C ALA A 257 -9.41 6.73 8.08
N PHE A 258 -9.37 5.68 8.90
CA PHE A 258 -8.95 4.33 8.50
C PHE A 258 -9.99 3.58 7.66
N GLU A 259 -11.29 3.81 7.92
CA GLU A 259 -12.38 3.33 7.06
C GLU A 259 -12.33 3.99 5.66
N TYR A 260 -12.00 5.28 5.62
CA TYR A 260 -12.00 6.06 4.39
C TYR A 260 -10.76 5.83 3.52
N LEU A 261 -9.57 5.81 4.12
CA LEU A 261 -8.32 5.72 3.38
C LEU A 261 -7.93 4.28 3.03
N THR A 262 -7.09 4.16 1.99
CA THR A 262 -6.41 2.92 1.63
C THR A 262 -4.94 3.20 1.42
N PHE A 263 -4.08 2.33 1.94
CA PHE A 263 -2.65 2.55 2.01
C PHE A 263 -1.87 1.66 1.06
N SER A 264 -0.68 2.11 0.65
CA SER A 264 0.30 1.25 0.00
C SER A 264 1.72 1.76 0.23
N VAL A 265 2.66 0.83 0.30
CA VAL A 265 4.09 1.11 0.30
C VAL A 265 4.63 0.79 -1.10
N ILE A 266 5.24 1.77 -1.75
CA ILE A 266 6.06 1.55 -2.94
C ILE A 266 7.53 1.49 -2.51
N PRO A 267 8.24 0.40 -2.83
CA PRO A 267 9.64 0.21 -2.47
C PRO A 267 10.54 1.35 -2.96
N GLY A 268 11.16 2.04 -2.01
CA GLY A 268 12.19 3.07 -2.22
C GLY A 268 13.22 3.12 -1.09
N GLY A 269 13.05 2.33 -0.04
CA GLY A 269 13.89 2.23 1.14
C GLY A 269 14.57 0.87 1.31
N SER A 270 15.20 0.67 2.47
CA SER A 270 15.87 -0.58 2.87
C SER A 270 14.93 -1.62 3.50
N GLY A 271 13.80 -1.19 4.06
CA GLY A 271 12.75 -2.06 4.60
C GLY A 271 11.48 -1.90 3.76
N ASN A 272 11.06 -2.99 3.11
CA ASN A 272 9.86 -3.06 2.26
C ASN A 272 9.02 -4.31 2.62
N GLY A 273 8.99 -4.68 3.91
CA GLY A 273 8.35 -5.91 4.39
C GLY A 273 6.85 -5.95 4.07
N MET A 274 6.16 -4.81 4.19
CA MET A 274 4.73 -4.72 3.85
C MET A 274 4.46 -4.91 2.35
N ALA A 275 5.20 -4.23 1.48
CA ALA A 275 5.04 -4.34 0.03
C ALA A 275 5.30 -5.78 -0.46
N LYS A 276 6.31 -6.43 0.13
CA LYS A 276 6.63 -7.83 -0.13
C LYS A 276 5.52 -8.76 0.37
N SER A 277 5.00 -8.55 1.57
CA SER A 277 3.92 -9.35 2.17
C SER A 277 2.63 -9.30 1.36
N ILE A 278 2.21 -8.11 0.92
CA ILE A 278 1.03 -7.93 0.04
C ILE A 278 1.19 -8.75 -1.25
N SER A 279 2.38 -8.70 -1.83
CA SER A 279 2.66 -9.39 -3.10
C SER A 279 2.80 -10.90 -2.90
N PHE A 280 3.29 -11.34 -1.75
CA PHE A 280 3.36 -12.75 -1.36
C PHE A 280 1.97 -13.37 -1.22
N GLU A 281 1.05 -12.68 -0.53
CA GLU A 281 -0.33 -13.16 -0.36
C GLU A 281 -1.10 -13.24 -1.69
N THR A 282 -0.88 -12.27 -2.58
CA THR A 282 -1.51 -12.22 -3.90
C THR A 282 -0.83 -13.07 -4.97
N ASN A 283 0.34 -13.68 -4.66
CA ASN A 283 1.19 -14.39 -5.63
C ASN A 283 1.60 -13.53 -6.85
N GLU A 284 1.85 -12.24 -6.65
CA GLU A 284 2.41 -11.38 -7.70
C GLU A 284 3.95 -11.49 -7.76
N PRO A 285 4.58 -11.41 -8.95
CA PRO A 285 6.02 -11.60 -9.13
C PRO A 285 6.83 -10.37 -8.69
N TYR A 286 6.87 -10.12 -7.39
CA TYR A 286 7.49 -8.94 -6.76
C TYR A 286 8.97 -8.78 -7.11
N ASN A 287 9.77 -9.85 -7.03
CA ASN A 287 11.24 -9.76 -7.03
C ASN A 287 11.84 -9.20 -8.32
N GLN A 288 11.13 -9.27 -9.45
CA GLN A 288 11.66 -8.76 -10.72
C GLN A 288 11.55 -7.24 -10.85
N ASP A 289 10.42 -6.68 -10.45
CA ASP A 289 10.21 -5.23 -10.44
C ASP A 289 9.26 -4.84 -9.29
N PRO A 290 9.80 -4.73 -8.05
CA PRO A 290 9.03 -4.41 -6.85
C PRO A 290 8.18 -3.15 -6.98
N ILE A 291 8.74 -2.14 -7.64
CA ILE A 291 8.08 -0.84 -7.85
C ILE A 291 6.89 -1.02 -8.79
N LEU A 292 7.09 -1.71 -9.92
CA LEU A 292 6.01 -1.96 -10.87
C LEU A 292 4.85 -2.71 -10.19
N ILE A 293 5.13 -3.81 -9.50
CA ILE A 293 4.09 -4.61 -8.83
C ILE A 293 3.33 -3.78 -7.80
N SER A 294 4.02 -3.00 -6.98
CA SER A 294 3.40 -2.14 -5.96
C SER A 294 2.51 -1.05 -6.58
N VAL A 295 2.95 -0.42 -7.69
CA VAL A 295 2.12 0.55 -8.42
C VAL A 295 0.93 -0.13 -9.09
N LEU A 296 1.11 -1.35 -9.60
CA LEU A 296 0.03 -2.13 -10.19
C LEU A 296 -1.04 -2.50 -9.14
N ASN A 297 -0.65 -2.73 -7.88
CA ASN A 297 -1.56 -2.91 -6.74
C ASN A 297 -2.42 -1.66 -6.54
N VAL A 298 -1.80 -0.49 -6.51
CA VAL A 298 -2.50 0.80 -6.38
C VAL A 298 -3.50 1.05 -7.50
N VAL A 299 -3.09 0.95 -8.77
CA VAL A 299 -3.99 1.29 -9.89
C VAL A 299 -5.12 0.27 -10.06
N SER A 300 -4.92 -0.97 -9.60
CA SER A 300 -6.00 -1.97 -9.55
C SER A 300 -7.10 -1.57 -8.58
N GLY A 301 -6.75 -0.81 -7.54
CA GLY A 301 -7.61 -0.24 -6.51
C GLY A 301 -8.47 -1.21 -5.72
N ASN A 302 -8.18 -2.52 -5.73
CA ASN A 302 -8.84 -3.41 -4.76
C ASN A 302 -8.25 -3.12 -3.38
N ARG A 303 -9.15 -2.95 -2.40
CA ARG A 303 -8.80 -2.73 -1.00
C ARG A 303 -8.85 -4.07 -0.27
N CYS A 304 -7.86 -4.31 0.57
CA CYS A 304 -7.75 -5.49 1.40
C CYS A 304 -7.62 -5.04 2.85
N PRO A 305 -8.46 -5.53 3.77
CA PRO A 305 -8.27 -5.25 5.19
C PRO A 305 -6.89 -5.76 5.63
N MET A 306 -6.30 -5.07 6.59
CA MET A 306 -5.04 -5.43 7.23
C MET A 306 -5.13 -5.13 8.73
N ASP A 307 -4.51 -5.99 9.53
CA ASP A 307 -4.45 -5.83 10.97
C ASP A 307 -3.42 -4.75 11.35
N LEU A 308 -3.67 -4.11 12.50
CA LEU A 308 -2.65 -3.34 13.23
C LEU A 308 -2.49 -3.91 14.62
N VAL A 309 -1.37 -3.59 15.26
CA VAL A 309 -1.12 -3.91 16.66
C VAL A 309 -0.96 -2.63 17.45
N ARG A 310 -1.74 -2.51 18.52
CA ARG A 310 -1.54 -1.46 19.52
C ARG A 310 -0.41 -1.92 20.44
N VAL A 311 0.64 -1.13 20.52
CA VAL A 311 1.81 -1.36 21.37
C VAL A 311 1.81 -0.29 22.45
N GLU A 312 1.78 -0.72 23.70
CA GLU A 312 1.79 0.14 24.87
C GLU A 312 3.04 -0.12 25.68
N THR A 313 3.74 0.96 25.99
CA THR A 313 4.89 0.99 26.89
C THR A 313 4.54 1.83 28.13
N LEU A 314 5.47 1.96 29.07
CA LEU A 314 5.29 2.86 30.21
C LEU A 314 5.19 4.34 29.84
N THR A 315 5.68 4.75 28.67
CA THR A 315 5.79 6.16 28.27
C THR A 315 4.91 6.56 27.10
N GLU A 316 4.57 5.62 26.22
CA GLU A 316 3.86 5.91 24.97
C GLU A 316 3.06 4.72 24.46
N VAL A 317 2.06 5.04 23.65
CA VAL A 317 1.27 4.10 22.85
C VAL A 317 1.57 4.36 21.39
N VAL A 318 1.97 3.33 20.65
CA VAL A 318 2.23 3.38 19.21
C VAL A 318 1.48 2.27 18.49
N PHE A 319 1.17 2.50 17.22
CA PHE A 319 0.49 1.52 16.38
C PHE A 319 1.47 0.96 15.35
N SER A 320 1.56 -0.36 15.32
CA SER A 320 2.50 -1.12 14.50
C SER A 320 1.75 -1.97 13.48
N PHE A 321 2.31 -2.11 12.28
CA PHE A 321 1.73 -2.90 11.20
C PHE A 321 2.61 -4.05 10.74
N LEU A 322 3.89 -4.07 11.11
CA LEU A 322 4.85 -5.05 10.58
C LEU A 322 5.31 -6.02 11.68
N SER A 323 5.97 -5.51 12.71
CA SER A 323 6.62 -6.37 13.70
C SER A 323 7.16 -5.64 14.94
N ILE A 324 7.30 -6.40 16.03
CA ILE A 324 8.05 -6.01 17.23
C ILE A 324 9.23 -6.98 17.40
N GLY A 325 10.45 -6.44 17.53
CA GLY A 325 11.66 -7.22 17.73
C GLY A 325 12.34 -6.89 19.06
N TRP A 326 12.82 -7.92 19.75
CA TRP A 326 13.65 -7.78 20.95
C TRP A 326 14.78 -8.83 20.97
N GLY A 327 15.99 -8.40 21.35
CA GLY A 327 17.18 -9.26 21.38
C GLY A 327 17.88 -9.37 20.02
N PHE A 328 18.28 -10.57 19.61
CA PHE A 328 19.21 -10.81 18.49
C PHE A 328 18.92 -10.05 17.18
N ILE A 329 17.70 -10.14 16.63
CA ILE A 329 17.35 -9.43 15.37
C ILE A 329 17.27 -7.92 15.59
N ALA A 330 16.73 -7.46 16.72
CA ALA A 330 16.68 -6.04 17.06
C ALA A 330 18.08 -5.43 17.22
N ASP A 331 18.99 -6.17 17.85
CA ASP A 331 20.41 -5.80 17.97
C ASP A 331 21.08 -5.73 16.59
N ILE A 332 20.71 -6.61 15.66
CA ILE A 332 21.20 -6.57 14.27
C ILE A 332 20.71 -5.29 13.60
N ASP A 333 19.42 -5.00 13.69
CA ASP A 333 18.82 -3.85 13.03
C ASP A 333 19.48 -2.54 13.50
N ILE A 334 19.47 -2.30 14.82
CA ILE A 334 19.99 -1.06 15.42
C ILE A 334 21.49 -0.92 15.26
N GLU A 335 22.27 -1.95 15.60
CA GLU A 335 23.73 -1.79 15.60
C GLU A 335 24.33 -1.83 14.19
N SER A 336 23.63 -2.37 13.18
CA SER A 336 24.05 -2.32 11.78
C SER A 336 23.80 -0.96 11.11
N GLU A 337 23.08 -0.03 11.75
CA GLU A 337 22.86 1.33 11.24
C GLU A 337 24.16 2.09 10.97
N ARG A 338 25.24 1.79 11.73
CA ARG A 338 26.58 2.36 11.46
C ARG A 338 27.15 1.98 10.09
N LEU A 339 26.60 0.93 9.47
CA LEU A 339 26.94 0.45 8.14
C LEU A 339 25.85 0.74 7.11
N ARG A 340 24.93 1.69 7.36
CA ARG A 340 23.81 2.01 6.44
C ARG A 340 24.25 2.29 5.00
N MET A 341 25.45 2.83 4.80
CA MET A 341 26.03 3.06 3.46
C MET A 341 26.21 1.78 2.63
N LEU A 342 26.31 0.60 3.26
CA LEU A 342 26.42 -0.67 2.56
C LEU A 342 25.08 -1.20 2.03
N GLY A 343 23.94 -0.60 2.43
CA GLY A 343 22.61 -1.10 2.08
C GLY A 343 22.31 -2.46 2.72
N SER A 344 21.54 -3.31 2.04
CA SER A 344 21.10 -4.63 2.54
C SER A 344 22.23 -5.54 3.08
N PRO A 345 23.43 -5.63 2.45
CA PRO A 345 24.56 -6.40 2.98
C PRO A 345 24.96 -6.11 4.44
N ARG A 346 24.63 -4.93 4.98
CA ARG A 346 24.89 -4.58 6.38
C ARG A 346 24.31 -5.61 7.36
N PHE A 347 23.11 -6.11 7.07
CA PHE A 347 22.42 -7.05 7.95
C PHE A 347 23.16 -8.38 8.00
N THR A 348 23.61 -8.90 6.85
CA THR A 348 24.38 -10.14 6.79
C THR A 348 25.70 -10.04 7.57
N ILE A 349 26.44 -8.94 7.38
CA ILE A 349 27.71 -8.71 8.09
C ILE A 349 27.46 -8.67 9.60
N TRP A 350 26.42 -7.95 10.03
CA TRP A 350 26.10 -7.82 11.44
C TRP A 350 25.60 -9.12 12.07
N SER A 351 24.80 -9.89 11.34
CA SER A 351 24.36 -11.22 11.77
C SER A 351 25.53 -12.14 12.06
N ILE A 352 26.59 -12.13 11.23
CA ILE A 352 27.80 -12.91 11.47
C ILE A 352 28.52 -12.44 12.74
N ALA A 353 28.70 -11.12 12.90
CA ALA A 353 29.35 -10.56 14.08
C ALA A 353 28.58 -10.91 15.38
N LYS A 354 27.25 -10.82 15.35
CA LYS A 354 26.38 -11.18 16.48
C LYS A 354 26.32 -12.67 16.74
N LEU A 355 26.44 -13.50 15.71
CA LEU A 355 26.51 -14.94 15.86
C LEU A 355 27.79 -15.36 16.63
N ILE A 356 28.92 -14.68 16.37
CA ILE A 356 30.17 -14.91 17.09
C ILE A 356 30.01 -14.44 18.55
N ALA A 357 29.56 -13.21 18.74
CA ALA A 357 29.32 -12.59 20.05
C ALA A 357 27.85 -12.74 20.50
N LEU A 358 27.34 -13.97 20.51
CA LEU A 358 25.95 -14.26 20.85
C LEU A 358 25.65 -13.86 22.29
N ARG A 359 24.54 -13.14 22.48
CA ARG A 359 24.03 -12.68 23.77
C ARG A 359 22.66 -13.30 24.04
N SER A 360 22.35 -13.49 25.32
CA SER A 360 21.01 -13.81 25.81
C SER A 360 20.62 -12.78 26.87
N TYR A 361 19.33 -12.61 27.06
CA TYR A 361 18.74 -11.60 27.93
C TYR A 361 17.63 -12.24 28.76
N PRO A 362 17.63 -12.10 30.10
CA PRO A 362 16.52 -12.52 30.94
C PRO A 362 15.30 -11.63 30.70
N ALA A 363 14.12 -12.26 30.56
CA ALA A 363 12.85 -11.57 30.45
C ALA A 363 11.71 -12.41 31.02
N ARG A 364 10.60 -11.74 31.36
CA ARG A 364 9.30 -12.39 31.52
C ARG A 364 8.44 -12.11 30.29
N LEU A 365 7.98 -13.16 29.65
CA LEU A 365 7.10 -13.13 28.49
C LEU A 365 5.76 -13.76 28.89
N SER A 366 4.68 -13.01 28.77
CA SER A 366 3.31 -13.48 28.98
C SER A 366 2.52 -13.37 27.70
N TYR A 367 1.72 -14.35 27.31
CA TYR A 367 0.93 -14.27 26.06
C TYR A 367 -0.41 -15.00 26.10
N CYS A 368 -1.37 -14.45 25.34
CA CYS A 368 -2.69 -15.03 25.09
C CYS A 368 -2.64 -15.91 23.83
N LYS A 369 -2.42 -17.21 24.03
CA LYS A 369 -2.27 -18.18 22.93
C LYS A 369 -3.59 -18.44 22.19
N ILE A 370 -3.51 -18.56 20.87
CA ILE A 370 -4.63 -18.99 20.03
C ILE A 370 -4.58 -20.52 19.89
N ASN A 371 -5.50 -21.22 20.55
CA ASN A 371 -5.55 -22.68 20.52
C ASN A 371 -6.13 -23.23 19.21
N ASN A 372 -7.07 -22.52 18.58
CA ASN A 372 -7.68 -22.92 17.30
C ASN A 372 -7.71 -21.74 16.32
N LEU A 373 -6.68 -21.69 15.47
CA LEU A 373 -6.45 -20.62 14.50
C LEU A 373 -7.62 -20.45 13.52
N GLU A 374 -8.21 -21.55 13.05
CA GLU A 374 -9.28 -21.49 12.05
C GLU A 374 -10.57 -20.87 12.61
N ILE A 375 -10.93 -21.23 13.84
CA ILE A 375 -12.12 -20.67 14.50
C ILE A 375 -11.89 -19.18 14.77
N GLU A 376 -10.70 -18.82 15.24
CA GLU A 376 -10.36 -17.43 15.57
C GLU A 376 -10.42 -16.53 14.33
N THR A 377 -9.76 -16.93 13.24
CA THR A 377 -9.79 -16.17 11.99
C THR A 377 -11.21 -16.05 11.43
N ARG A 378 -12.06 -17.08 11.58
CA ARG A 378 -13.47 -16.98 11.21
C ARG A 378 -14.22 -15.98 12.08
N MET A 379 -14.05 -16.02 13.40
CA MET A 379 -14.71 -15.08 14.31
C MET A 379 -14.30 -13.63 14.04
N ASN A 380 -13.02 -13.38 13.75
CA ASN A 380 -12.53 -12.05 13.38
C ASN A 380 -13.19 -11.55 12.09
N ASN A 381 -13.27 -12.40 11.06
CA ASN A 381 -13.96 -12.06 9.81
C ASN A 381 -15.46 -11.78 10.00
N PHE A 382 -16.13 -12.52 10.89
CA PHE A 382 -17.54 -12.26 11.23
C PHE A 382 -17.74 -10.96 12.01
N THR A 383 -16.84 -10.64 12.94
CA THR A 383 -16.93 -9.42 13.75
C THR A 383 -16.78 -8.17 12.86
N ILE A 384 -15.86 -8.19 11.89
CA ILE A 384 -15.71 -7.13 10.89
C ILE A 384 -17.02 -6.95 10.10
N SER A 385 -17.66 -8.04 9.65
CA SER A 385 -18.93 -7.97 8.91
C SER A 385 -20.14 -7.48 9.73
N THR A 386 -20.05 -7.50 11.06
CA THR A 386 -21.15 -7.07 11.95
C THR A 386 -21.00 -5.63 12.43
N PHE A 387 -19.77 -5.09 12.50
CA PHE A 387 -19.57 -3.64 12.67
C PHE A 387 -20.14 -2.82 11.51
N ASP A 388 -20.19 -3.39 10.29
CA ASP A 388 -20.83 -2.80 9.11
C ASP A 388 -22.37 -2.64 9.21
N ASN A 389 -23.02 -3.23 10.22
CA ASN A 389 -24.50 -3.23 10.35
C ASN A 389 -25.04 -2.32 11.47
N PHE A 390 -24.21 -1.57 12.17
CA PHE A 390 -24.69 -0.59 13.15
C PHE A 390 -24.97 0.76 12.47
N HIS A 391 -26.10 0.83 11.76
CA HIS A 391 -26.82 2.10 11.66
C HIS A 391 -27.38 2.46 13.03
N GLU A 392 -27.17 3.71 13.46
CA GLU A 392 -27.61 4.26 14.74
C GLU A 392 -29.06 3.89 15.08
N PRO A 393 -29.37 3.59 16.35
CA PRO A 393 -30.76 3.45 16.75
C PRO A 393 -31.43 4.83 16.68
N VAL A 394 -32.47 4.91 15.86
CA VAL A 394 -33.44 6.01 15.85
C VAL A 394 -33.96 6.20 17.27
N THR A 395 -33.49 7.24 17.95
CA THR A 395 -34.08 7.67 19.23
C THR A 395 -35.25 8.59 18.92
N THR A 396 -36.41 8.15 19.38
CA THR A 396 -37.69 8.85 19.31
C THR A 396 -37.76 9.86 20.45
N GLU A 397 -37.99 11.12 20.07
CA GLU A 397 -38.80 12.15 20.73
C GLU A 397 -38.59 12.59 22.21
N ASN A 398 -38.44 13.92 22.34
CA ASN A 398 -38.98 14.84 23.37
C ASN A 398 -38.32 14.90 24.77
N GLU A 399 -37.48 15.92 25.05
CA GLU A 399 -37.87 17.24 25.59
C GLU A 399 -36.63 18.11 25.95
N PRO A 400 -36.78 19.44 26.10
CA PRO A 400 -35.70 20.42 25.96
C PRO A 400 -35.12 20.87 27.30
N LEU A 401 -33.82 21.20 27.34
CA LEU A 401 -33.24 22.02 28.40
C LEU A 401 -32.31 23.09 27.82
N SER A 402 -32.70 24.32 28.13
CA SER A 402 -32.15 25.63 27.84
C SER A 402 -30.90 25.97 28.66
N ILE A 403 -29.97 26.78 28.12
CA ILE A 403 -29.68 28.16 28.56
C ILE A 403 -28.37 28.69 27.91
N GLU A 404 -28.57 29.79 27.19
CA GLU A 404 -27.75 30.96 26.81
C GLU A 404 -26.25 31.06 27.14
N PHE A 405 -25.50 31.60 26.17
CA PHE A 405 -24.64 32.77 26.41
C PHE A 405 -24.63 33.73 25.19
N GLY A 406 -25.06 34.97 25.42
CA GLY A 406 -24.44 36.19 24.88
C GLY A 406 -24.65 36.54 23.40
N MET A 407 -25.69 37.32 23.12
CA MET A 407 -25.72 38.26 21.99
C MET A 407 -25.01 39.56 22.37
N ASP A 408 -24.16 40.08 21.47
CA ASP A 408 -24.10 41.51 21.08
C ASP A 408 -23.11 41.69 19.90
N PRO A 409 -23.17 42.79 19.11
CA PRO A 409 -23.94 42.77 17.86
C PRO A 409 -23.15 43.13 16.57
N LEU A 410 -23.89 42.97 15.48
CA LEU A 410 -23.62 43.27 14.07
C LEU A 410 -22.95 44.62 13.75
N GLU A 411 -22.03 44.59 12.79
CA GLU A 411 -21.79 45.54 11.68
C GLU A 411 -20.77 44.82 10.75
N GLU A 412 -20.84 44.75 9.42
CA GLU A 412 -21.72 45.29 8.38
C GLU A 412 -21.50 44.40 7.13
N PHE A 413 -22.56 44.12 6.36
CA PHE A 413 -22.50 43.46 5.05
C PHE A 413 -21.91 44.42 4.00
N ASP A 414 -21.01 43.96 3.13
CA ASP A 414 -21.24 43.91 1.67
C ASP A 414 -20.07 43.26 0.89
N LYS A 415 -20.42 42.75 -0.29
CA LYS A 415 -19.60 42.24 -1.42
C LYS A 415 -19.28 40.75 -1.45
N ARG A 416 -20.24 40.04 -2.05
CA ARG A 416 -19.97 38.91 -2.96
C ARG A 416 -18.92 39.33 -3.99
N ASP A 417 -17.86 38.54 -4.15
CA ASP A 417 -17.38 38.13 -5.47
C ASP A 417 -16.37 36.97 -5.42
N ARG A 418 -16.61 36.03 -6.35
CA ARG A 418 -15.68 35.10 -7.01
C ARG A 418 -14.88 34.07 -6.21
N ILE A 419 -15.37 32.84 -6.38
CA ILE A 419 -14.61 31.60 -6.52
C ILE A 419 -13.38 31.83 -7.41
N GLU A 420 -12.19 31.75 -6.85
CA GLU A 420 -10.95 31.57 -7.62
C GLU A 420 -10.23 30.31 -7.16
N SER A 421 -10.49 29.26 -7.92
CA SER A 421 -9.67 28.07 -8.07
C SER A 421 -8.25 28.45 -8.56
N PHE A 422 -7.27 28.43 -7.67
CA PHE A 422 -5.86 28.46 -8.06
C PHE A 422 -5.27 27.05 -8.09
N SER A 423 -5.37 26.44 -9.26
CA SER A 423 -4.52 25.33 -9.68
C SER A 423 -3.15 25.84 -10.11
N SER A 424 -2.13 25.04 -9.76
CA SER A 424 -0.88 24.81 -10.51
C SER A 424 0.05 26.00 -10.79
N ILE A 425 0.97 26.25 -9.85
CA ILE A 425 2.28 26.84 -10.16
C ILE A 425 3.33 25.73 -10.21
N ILE A 426 3.61 25.22 -11.40
CA ILE A 426 4.87 24.53 -11.72
C ILE A 426 5.69 25.48 -12.59
N SER A 427 6.72 26.11 -12.00
CA SER A 427 8.13 26.04 -12.42
C SER A 427 8.91 27.37 -12.30
N LYS A 428 10.11 27.25 -11.69
CA LYS A 428 11.33 28.07 -11.86
C LYS A 428 11.40 29.46 -11.22
N ARG A 429 11.86 29.49 -9.96
CA ARG A 429 13.14 30.10 -9.53
C ARG A 429 13.18 30.20 -8.00
N THR A 430 14.13 29.47 -7.41
CA THR A 430 14.81 29.75 -6.13
C THR A 430 15.94 28.72 -6.08
N ALA A 431 17.17 29.01 -6.51
CA ALA A 431 18.18 29.82 -5.83
C ALA A 431 18.17 29.58 -4.32
N PHE A 432 19.15 28.83 -3.78
CA PHE A 432 19.78 28.94 -2.45
C PHE A 432 20.78 27.76 -2.34
N MET A 433 22.06 28.00 -2.66
CA MET A 433 23.18 28.17 -1.71
C MET A 433 23.44 26.93 -0.85
N SER A 434 24.51 26.22 -1.20
CA SER A 434 25.23 25.32 -0.32
C SER A 434 25.73 26.08 0.90
N VAL A 435 25.46 25.56 2.09
CA VAL A 435 26.33 25.73 3.24
C VAL A 435 26.51 24.34 3.85
N ASN A 436 27.74 23.83 3.75
CA ASN A 436 28.23 22.78 4.62
C ASN A 436 28.10 23.25 6.08
N GLU A 437 27.63 22.40 6.98
CA GLU A 437 28.43 21.89 8.11
C GLU A 437 27.58 21.19 9.18
N ALA A 438 28.21 20.18 9.78
CA ALA A 438 27.98 19.58 11.09
C ALA A 438 26.75 18.69 11.32
N SER A 439 27.06 17.40 11.37
CA SER A 439 26.44 16.42 12.28
C SER A 439 26.25 17.00 13.69
N SER A 440 25.03 16.94 14.22
CA SER A 440 24.79 17.12 15.65
C SER A 440 23.67 16.18 16.10
N PHE A 441 24.10 15.05 16.67
CA PHE A 441 23.40 14.43 17.77
C PHE A 441 23.39 15.45 18.91
N THR A 442 22.22 15.88 19.38
CA THR A 442 22.06 16.41 20.73
C THR A 442 20.59 16.41 21.11
N SER A 443 20.32 15.74 22.23
CA SER A 443 19.09 15.70 23.00
C SER A 443 18.49 17.09 23.22
N ILE A 444 17.20 17.24 22.93
CA ILE A 444 16.41 18.39 23.39
C ILE A 444 16.13 18.20 24.89
N PRO A 445 16.38 19.21 25.75
CA PRO A 445 16.06 19.13 27.17
C PRO A 445 14.56 19.20 27.42
N GLU A 446 14.15 18.38 28.37
CA GLU A 446 12.86 18.27 29.03
C GLU A 446 12.37 19.65 29.53
N LEU A 447 11.29 20.14 28.90
CA LEU A 447 10.41 21.16 29.46
C LEU A 447 9.06 20.47 29.65
N LEU A 448 8.84 20.02 30.89
CA LEU A 448 7.57 19.53 31.40
C LEU A 448 6.57 20.69 31.40
N GLU A 449 5.85 20.85 30.31
CA GLU A 449 4.46 21.28 30.39
C GLU A 449 3.63 20.01 30.62
N GLU A 450 2.73 20.04 31.60
CA GLU A 450 1.72 19.02 31.85
C GLU A 450 0.80 18.91 30.62
N SER A 451 1.29 18.30 29.55
CA SER A 451 0.46 17.87 28.44
C SER A 451 -0.29 16.64 28.93
N GLU A 452 -1.60 16.79 29.17
CA GLU A 452 -2.49 15.64 29.22
C GLU A 452 -2.12 14.70 28.06
N VAL A 453 -1.76 13.45 28.36
CA VAL A 453 -1.50 12.45 27.33
C VAL A 453 -2.86 12.07 26.76
N TRP A 454 -3.32 12.80 25.74
CA TRP A 454 -4.53 12.45 25.02
C TRP A 454 -4.24 11.18 24.21
N VAL A 455 -4.51 10.01 24.80
CA VAL A 455 -4.42 8.73 24.10
C VAL A 455 -5.51 8.69 23.04
N ARG A 456 -5.12 8.74 21.77
CA ARG A 456 -6.00 8.61 20.60
C ARG A 456 -5.78 7.25 19.95
N GLY A 457 -6.79 6.77 19.22
CA GLY A 457 -6.89 5.39 18.75
C GLY A 457 -7.78 4.51 19.64
N PRO A 458 -7.90 3.22 19.33
CA PRO A 458 -8.75 2.29 20.08
C PRO A 458 -8.25 2.08 21.53
N ILE A 459 -9.21 1.96 22.44
CA ILE A 459 -8.95 1.71 23.87
C ILE A 459 -8.42 0.27 24.04
N SER A 460 -7.48 0.10 24.98
CA SER A 460 -6.94 -1.23 25.25
C SER A 460 -7.95 -2.16 25.88
N ARG A 461 -7.93 -3.43 25.48
CA ARG A 461 -8.66 -4.51 26.17
C ARG A 461 -7.79 -5.21 27.22
N LEU A 462 -6.51 -4.91 27.26
CA LEU A 462 -5.57 -5.48 28.20
C LEU A 462 -5.59 -4.74 29.54
N PRO A 463 -5.30 -5.42 30.66
CA PRO A 463 -5.06 -4.72 31.92
C PRO A 463 -3.85 -3.78 31.78
N PRO A 464 -3.77 -2.71 32.59
CA PRO A 464 -2.61 -1.83 32.64
C PRO A 464 -1.30 -2.59 32.89
N LEU A 465 -0.16 -2.01 32.50
CA LEU A 465 1.16 -2.62 32.72
C LEU A 465 1.50 -2.83 34.21
N SER A 466 0.91 -2.04 35.12
CA SER A 466 1.06 -2.20 36.57
C SER A 466 0.35 -3.42 37.14
N ASP A 467 -0.68 -3.88 36.44
CA ASP A 467 -1.59 -4.92 36.93
C ASP A 467 -1.14 -6.28 36.40
N PRO A 468 -1.41 -7.39 37.12
CA PRO A 468 -1.05 -8.71 36.63
C PRO A 468 -1.76 -9.04 35.30
N VAL A 469 -1.10 -9.82 34.45
CA VAL A 469 -1.74 -10.38 33.25
C VAL A 469 -2.90 -11.32 33.62
N PRO A 470 -3.90 -11.51 32.74
CA PRO A 470 -4.99 -12.43 32.99
C PRO A 470 -4.51 -13.86 33.31
N SER A 471 -5.23 -14.55 34.18
CA SER A 471 -4.80 -15.87 34.70
C SER A 471 -4.79 -16.99 33.67
N ASP A 472 -5.46 -16.80 32.54
CA ASP A 472 -5.52 -17.73 31.40
C ASP A 472 -4.33 -17.58 30.44
N TRP A 473 -3.45 -16.59 30.65
CA TRP A 473 -2.26 -16.39 29.84
C TRP A 473 -1.14 -17.37 30.23
N GLU A 474 -0.37 -17.80 29.23
CA GLU A 474 0.86 -18.55 29.47
C GLU A 474 1.97 -17.56 29.86
N VAL A 475 2.71 -17.85 30.94
CA VAL A 475 3.81 -17.01 31.45
C VAL A 475 5.11 -17.80 31.45
N ILE A 476 6.13 -17.24 30.81
CA ILE A 476 7.47 -17.81 30.72
C ILE A 476 8.47 -16.77 31.23
N GLU A 477 9.20 -17.10 32.29
CA GLU A 477 10.34 -16.33 32.77
C GLU A 477 11.62 -17.14 32.51
N ASP A 478 12.48 -16.65 31.62
CA ASP A 478 13.63 -17.39 31.11
C ASP A 478 14.69 -16.43 30.52
N GLU A 479 15.82 -16.98 30.09
CA GLU A 479 16.77 -16.27 29.23
C GLU A 479 16.49 -16.53 27.76
N PHE A 480 16.47 -15.46 26.97
CA PHE A 480 16.16 -15.51 25.54
C PHE A 480 17.29 -14.95 24.70
N VAL A 481 17.53 -15.56 23.54
CA VAL A 481 18.35 -14.96 22.49
C VAL A 481 17.55 -13.88 21.76
N MET A 482 16.27 -14.17 21.46
CA MET A 482 15.35 -13.20 20.87
C MET A 482 13.89 -13.57 21.07
N ILE A 483 13.05 -12.54 21.03
CA ILE A 483 11.60 -12.62 20.89
C ILE A 483 11.22 -11.69 19.75
N HIS A 484 10.43 -12.17 18.79
CA HIS A 484 10.02 -11.38 17.64
C HIS A 484 8.56 -11.66 17.28
N ALA A 485 7.73 -10.64 17.35
CA ALA A 485 6.35 -10.68 16.89
C ALA A 485 6.28 -10.21 15.43
N SER A 486 5.57 -10.94 14.58
CA SER A 486 5.28 -10.56 13.20
C SER A 486 3.77 -10.57 12.97
N TYR A 487 3.26 -9.59 12.24
CA TYR A 487 1.84 -9.52 11.87
C TYR A 487 1.65 -9.74 10.37
N LEU A 488 2.70 -9.49 9.60
CA LEU A 488 2.81 -9.82 8.18
C LEU A 488 3.79 -10.97 7.95
N SER A 489 3.75 -11.55 6.75
CA SER A 489 4.60 -12.68 6.40
C SER A 489 6.09 -12.34 6.32
N HIS A 490 6.41 -11.14 5.83
CA HIS A 490 7.77 -10.65 5.63
C HIS A 490 8.04 -9.43 6.47
N ILE A 491 9.22 -9.37 7.10
CA ILE A 491 9.73 -8.18 7.81
C ILE A 491 10.73 -7.38 6.95
N SER A 492 11.21 -7.98 5.85
CA SER A 492 11.97 -7.32 4.78
C SER A 492 11.84 -8.11 3.48
N GLU A 493 12.39 -7.63 2.36
CA GLU A 493 12.24 -8.29 1.06
C GLU A 493 12.74 -9.74 1.02
N ASP A 494 13.79 -10.03 1.80
CA ASP A 494 14.48 -11.32 1.83
C ASP A 494 14.24 -12.11 3.12
N VAL A 495 13.37 -11.64 4.01
CA VAL A 495 13.10 -12.27 5.33
C VAL A 495 11.62 -12.54 5.47
N ILE A 496 11.23 -13.80 5.24
CA ILE A 496 9.89 -14.33 5.53
C ILE A 496 9.87 -14.90 6.94
N LEU A 497 9.47 -14.08 7.92
CA LEU A 497 9.46 -14.47 9.34
C LEU A 497 8.23 -15.30 9.71
N ALA A 498 7.06 -14.98 9.13
CA ALA A 498 5.80 -15.67 9.44
C ALA A 498 5.12 -16.18 8.14
N PRO A 499 5.58 -17.29 7.54
CA PRO A 499 5.07 -17.75 6.24
C PRO A 499 3.55 -18.04 6.18
N LYS A 500 2.92 -18.26 7.33
CA LYS A 500 1.48 -18.56 7.46
C LYS A 500 0.61 -17.32 7.74
N SER A 501 1.22 -16.17 8.01
CA SER A 501 0.51 -14.91 8.25
C SER A 501 -0.27 -14.50 7.01
N LYS A 502 -1.47 -13.96 7.24
CA LYS A 502 -2.24 -13.19 6.26
C LYS A 502 -2.35 -11.74 6.70
N LEU A 503 -2.73 -10.85 5.78
CA LEU A 503 -2.92 -9.43 6.07
C LEU A 503 -3.88 -9.18 7.24
N ASN A 504 -4.93 -10.01 7.38
CA ASN A 504 -5.99 -9.81 8.36
C ASN A 504 -6.42 -11.08 9.12
N ASP A 505 -5.49 -11.98 9.46
CA ASP A 505 -5.82 -13.22 10.16
C ASP A 505 -6.20 -13.02 11.65
N GLY A 506 -5.93 -11.83 12.20
CA GLY A 506 -6.11 -11.46 13.59
C GLY A 506 -5.09 -12.11 14.52
N VAL A 507 -3.87 -12.37 14.02
CA VAL A 507 -2.85 -13.15 14.72
C VAL A 507 -1.54 -12.38 14.85
N ILE A 508 -0.99 -12.38 16.06
CA ILE A 508 0.41 -12.07 16.29
C ILE A 508 1.20 -13.37 16.21
N TRP A 509 2.11 -13.47 15.24
CA TRP A 509 3.00 -14.61 15.08
C TRP A 509 4.26 -14.39 15.91
N LEU A 510 4.29 -14.98 17.11
CA LEU A 510 5.34 -14.78 18.11
C LEU A 510 6.44 -15.83 17.96
N LEU A 511 7.60 -15.41 17.44
CA LEU A 511 8.79 -16.24 17.32
C LEU A 511 9.66 -16.10 18.57
N ILE A 512 10.01 -17.22 19.18
CA ILE A 512 10.81 -17.30 20.40
C ILE A 512 12.04 -18.17 20.16
N ILE A 513 13.21 -17.67 20.55
CA ILE A 513 14.45 -18.45 20.64
C ILE A 513 15.04 -18.25 22.03
N LYS A 514 15.02 -19.32 22.83
CA LYS A 514 15.57 -19.34 24.18
C LYS A 514 17.10 -19.45 24.19
N ASN A 515 17.70 -19.14 25.33
CA ASN A 515 19.10 -19.49 25.60
C ASN A 515 19.31 -21.02 25.45
N GLY A 516 20.53 -21.43 25.11
CA GLY A 516 20.88 -22.84 24.86
C GLY A 516 20.88 -23.27 23.39
N ILE A 517 20.42 -22.43 22.45
CA ILE A 517 20.57 -22.70 21.01
C ILE A 517 22.05 -22.67 20.59
N SER A 518 22.47 -23.66 19.79
CA SER A 518 23.84 -23.67 19.26
C SER A 518 24.02 -22.60 18.17
N ARG A 519 25.22 -22.02 18.04
CA ARG A 519 25.53 -21.07 16.96
C ARG A 519 25.32 -21.66 15.57
N THR A 520 25.57 -22.96 15.39
CA THR A 520 25.30 -23.69 14.14
C THR A 520 23.81 -23.77 13.84
N THR A 521 22.98 -24.03 14.85
CA THR A 521 21.51 -24.04 14.72
C THR A 521 20.99 -22.63 14.43
N LEU A 522 21.51 -21.61 15.11
CA LEU A 522 21.14 -20.22 14.84
C LEU A 522 21.58 -19.74 13.44
N LEU A 523 22.71 -20.24 12.92
CA LEU A 523 23.11 -20.02 11.53
C LEU A 523 22.12 -20.68 10.54
N GLN A 524 21.68 -21.91 10.82
CA GLN A 524 20.65 -22.57 10.00
C GLN A 524 19.34 -21.80 10.02
N PHE A 525 18.94 -21.28 11.19
CA PHE A 525 17.81 -20.35 11.32
C PHE A 525 17.98 -19.15 10.39
N LEU A 526 19.11 -18.44 10.46
CA LEU A 526 19.39 -17.28 9.60
C LEU A 526 19.34 -17.62 8.10
N LEU A 527 19.91 -18.75 7.68
CA LEU A 527 19.90 -19.20 6.29
C LEU A 527 18.50 -19.63 5.81
N GLY A 528 17.64 -20.06 6.75
CA GLY A 528 16.26 -20.46 6.47
C GLY A 528 15.27 -19.29 6.37
N LEU A 529 15.67 -18.07 6.73
CA LEU A 529 14.77 -16.90 6.79
C LEU A 529 14.25 -16.46 5.42
N SER A 530 14.97 -16.69 4.32
CA SER A 530 14.51 -16.32 2.97
C SER A 530 13.57 -17.35 2.32
N SER A 531 13.56 -18.58 2.84
CA SER A 531 12.77 -19.70 2.31
C SER A 531 11.62 -20.13 3.23
N GLY A 532 11.56 -19.58 4.44
CA GLY A 532 10.61 -20.01 5.48
C GLY A 532 11.04 -21.28 6.23
N ASN A 533 12.14 -21.92 5.84
CA ASN A 533 12.64 -23.15 6.46
C ASN A 533 13.22 -22.94 7.87
N HIS A 534 13.40 -21.70 8.31
CA HIS A 534 13.87 -21.39 9.66
C HIS A 534 12.97 -21.94 10.77
N LEU A 535 11.69 -22.21 10.49
CA LEU A 535 10.74 -22.82 11.43
C LEU A 535 10.89 -24.33 11.61
N THR A 536 11.69 -25.01 10.77
CA THR A 536 11.97 -26.45 10.94
C THR A 536 13.18 -26.71 11.81
N VAL A 537 13.91 -25.63 12.16
CA VAL A 537 15.12 -25.67 12.97
C VAL A 537 14.74 -25.93 14.44
N PRO A 538 15.45 -26.82 15.15
CA PRO A 538 15.17 -27.08 16.57
C PRO A 538 15.40 -25.83 17.42
N ASN A 539 14.68 -25.72 18.54
CA ASN A 539 14.73 -24.59 19.48
C ASN A 539 14.25 -23.24 18.90
N VAL A 540 13.52 -23.28 17.78
CA VAL A 540 12.79 -22.14 17.22
C VAL A 540 11.30 -22.41 17.36
N GLU A 541 10.62 -21.59 18.16
CA GLU A 541 9.18 -21.74 18.42
C GLU A 541 8.43 -20.59 17.76
N MET A 542 7.33 -20.89 17.08
CA MET A 542 6.41 -19.91 16.50
C MET A 542 5.02 -20.14 17.07
N ILE A 543 4.53 -19.19 17.85
CA ILE A 543 3.29 -19.30 18.62
C ILE A 543 2.30 -18.25 18.11
N PRO A 544 1.11 -18.63 17.62
CA PRO A 544 0.06 -17.67 17.29
C PRO A 544 -0.60 -17.16 18.57
N VAL A 545 -0.63 -15.84 18.76
CA VAL A 545 -1.17 -15.18 19.97
C VAL A 545 -2.08 -14.01 19.58
N LYS A 546 -3.03 -13.64 20.44
CA LYS A 546 -3.84 -12.40 20.26
C LYS A 546 -3.17 -11.17 20.84
N ALA A 547 -2.41 -11.39 21.91
CA ALA A 547 -1.75 -10.37 22.68
C ALA A 547 -0.57 -10.97 23.44
N PHE A 548 0.41 -10.15 23.77
CA PHE A 548 1.52 -10.52 24.63
C PHE A 548 2.02 -9.33 25.45
N ARG A 549 2.71 -9.63 26.55
CA ARG A 549 3.43 -8.68 27.40
C ARG A 549 4.87 -9.17 27.55
N LEU A 550 5.82 -8.29 27.26
CA LEU A 550 7.25 -8.54 27.40
C LEU A 550 7.82 -7.60 28.46
N GLU A 551 8.44 -8.18 29.47
CA GLU A 551 9.09 -7.49 30.58
C GLU A 551 10.59 -7.84 30.58
N PRO A 552 11.45 -7.00 29.98
CA PRO A 552 12.89 -7.20 30.04
C PRO A 552 13.38 -7.08 31.49
N LEU A 553 14.16 -8.06 31.97
CA LEU A 553 14.70 -8.08 33.34
C LEU A 553 16.15 -7.55 33.42
N SER A 554 16.78 -7.31 32.26
CA SER A 554 18.11 -6.71 32.16
C SER A 554 18.17 -5.58 31.15
N GLN A 555 19.05 -4.62 31.42
CA GLN A 555 19.37 -3.54 30.48
C GLN A 555 20.30 -4.04 29.36
N GLY A 556 20.32 -3.30 28.24
CA GLY A 556 21.25 -3.54 27.13
C GLY A 556 20.70 -4.31 25.94
N SER A 557 19.41 -4.69 25.99
CA SER A 557 18.66 -5.19 24.84
C SER A 557 17.93 -4.05 24.12
N HIS A 558 17.90 -4.11 22.79
CA HIS A 558 17.11 -3.17 21.98
C HIS A 558 15.69 -3.69 21.79
N LEU A 559 14.73 -2.78 21.90
CA LEU A 559 13.33 -3.01 21.57
C LEU A 559 12.99 -2.18 20.34
N VAL A 560 12.50 -2.84 19.30
CA VAL A 560 12.24 -2.21 18.00
C VAL A 560 10.81 -2.49 17.56
N VAL A 561 10.12 -1.49 17.05
CA VAL A 561 8.75 -1.58 16.52
C VAL A 561 8.75 -1.02 15.11
N ASP A 562 8.42 -1.85 14.12
CA ASP A 562 8.46 -1.51 12.68
C ASP A 562 9.79 -0.89 12.20
N GLY A 563 10.90 -1.24 12.85
CA GLY A 563 12.24 -0.69 12.59
C GLY A 563 12.61 0.56 13.41
N GLU A 564 11.67 1.09 14.20
CA GLU A 564 11.90 2.25 15.07
C GLU A 564 12.29 1.81 16.49
N LEU A 565 13.35 2.42 17.04
CA LEU A 565 13.85 2.11 18.37
C LEU A 565 12.94 2.71 19.45
N LEU A 566 12.42 1.87 20.35
CA LEU A 566 11.72 2.32 21.54
C LEU A 566 12.63 2.36 22.76
N LYS A 567 12.24 3.17 23.75
CA LYS A 567 12.90 3.17 25.06
C LYS A 567 12.73 1.82 25.74
N HIS A 568 13.81 1.35 26.35
CA HIS A 568 13.80 0.10 27.12
C HIS A 568 12.77 0.18 28.26
N SER A 569 11.70 -0.60 28.15
CA SER A 569 10.60 -0.65 29.11
C SER A 569 9.80 -1.95 28.91
N PRO A 570 9.02 -2.37 29.93
CA PRO A 570 7.93 -3.31 29.72
C PRO A 570 7.00 -2.83 28.61
N LEU A 571 6.58 -3.75 27.75
CA LEU A 571 5.62 -3.48 26.69
C LEU A 571 4.50 -4.51 26.70
N GLN A 572 3.32 -4.10 26.25
CA GLN A 572 2.25 -5.01 25.88
C GLN A 572 1.73 -4.68 24.49
N ALA A 573 1.28 -5.71 23.80
CA ALA A 573 0.84 -5.61 22.42
C ALA A 573 -0.46 -6.41 22.24
N GLU A 574 -1.44 -5.82 21.55
CA GLU A 574 -2.70 -6.46 21.19
C GLU A 574 -3.06 -6.25 19.73
N ILE A 575 -3.54 -7.31 19.08
CA ILE A 575 -4.00 -7.27 17.69
C ILE A 575 -5.34 -6.55 17.56
N ILE A 576 -5.46 -5.73 16.52
CA ILE A 576 -6.67 -5.02 16.13
C ILE A 576 -7.02 -5.48 14.71
N PRO A 577 -7.91 -6.49 14.58
CA PRO A 577 -8.17 -7.11 13.29
C PRO A 577 -8.82 -6.16 12.27
N GLY A 578 -8.32 -6.16 11.04
CA GLY A 578 -8.93 -5.53 9.87
C GLY A 578 -9.17 -4.01 9.96
N ILE A 579 -8.51 -3.32 10.88
CA ILE A 579 -8.75 -1.90 11.14
C ILE A 579 -8.33 -0.97 9.99
N THR A 580 -7.38 -1.38 9.16
CA THR A 580 -6.87 -0.56 8.06
C THR A 580 -7.03 -1.26 6.72
N ASN A 581 -6.95 -0.52 5.62
CA ASN A 581 -7.10 -1.03 4.26
C ASN A 581 -5.84 -0.80 3.43
N VAL A 582 -5.42 -1.80 2.66
CA VAL A 582 -4.25 -1.73 1.78
C VAL A 582 -4.58 -2.13 0.34
N TYR A 583 -3.82 -1.59 -0.62
CA TYR A 583 -4.00 -1.94 -2.03
C TYR A 583 -3.36 -3.27 -2.40
N ALA A 584 -4.12 -4.16 -3.05
CA ALA A 584 -3.65 -5.47 -3.49
C ALA A 584 -4.30 -5.93 -4.81
N ARG A 585 -3.55 -6.56 -5.73
CA ARG A 585 -4.11 -7.23 -6.92
C ARG A 585 -4.64 -8.61 -6.54
N ARG A 586 -5.80 -8.59 -5.87
CA ARG A 586 -6.64 -9.70 -5.41
C ARG A 586 -6.19 -11.13 -5.77
N LYS A 587 -6.23 -11.99 -4.76
CA LYS A 587 -6.91 -13.29 -4.87
C LYS A 587 -7.78 -13.52 -3.63
N PHE A 588 -9.10 -13.52 -3.80
CA PHE A 588 -10.00 -14.19 -2.86
C PHE A 588 -10.75 -15.25 -3.66
N SER A 589 -10.29 -16.49 -3.50
CA SER A 589 -10.97 -17.73 -3.82
C SER A 589 -10.64 -18.71 -2.71
#